data_AF-A0AAE1KUB4-F1
#
_entry.id   AF-A0AAE1KUB4-F1
#
_cell.length_a   1.000
_cell.length_b   1.000
_cell.length_c   1.000
_cell.angle_alpha   90.00
_cell.angle_beta   90.00
_cell.angle_gamma   90.00
#
_symmetry.space_group_name_H-M   'P 1'
#
loop_
_entity.id
_entity.type
_entity.pdbx_description
1 polymer ?
#
loop_
_entity_poly.entity_id
_entity_poly.type
_entity_poly.pdbx_seq_one_letter_code
_entity_poly.pdbx_strand_id
1 'polypeptide(L)'
;MDAASLTATPITAAPINLALQVDNAANSFSHLRSTYPDVFKPKLRQQPQQPAKHGIYHCIKTSGPPVFSKFRRLAPDKLVVAEQTFAELERLDICLKASSPWASPLHIVTKKDGTLRPCGD
;
A
#
# COMPACT_ATOMS: atom_id res chain seq x y z
N MET A 1 -8.94 -16.26 44.40
CA MET A 1 -10.00 -15.92 43.44
C MET A 1 -9.32 -15.19 42.31
N ASP A 2 -9.34 -15.81 41.15
CA ASP A 2 -8.26 -15.85 40.17
C ASP A 2 -8.11 -14.58 39.33
N ALA A 3 -6.88 -14.09 39.22
CA ALA A 3 -6.48 -13.11 38.22
C ALA A 3 -6.22 -13.85 36.90
N ALA A 4 -7.23 -14.00 36.07
CA ALA A 4 -7.08 -14.52 34.73
C ALA A 4 -6.22 -13.56 33.90
N SER A 5 -4.95 -13.94 33.69
CA SER A 5 -4.02 -13.27 32.79
C SER A 5 -4.53 -13.43 31.36
N LEU A 6 -4.96 -12.32 30.74
CA LEU A 6 -5.35 -12.28 29.35
C LEU A 6 -4.09 -12.29 28.47
N THR A 7 -3.58 -13.48 28.17
CA THR A 7 -2.56 -13.62 27.12
C THR A 7 -3.24 -13.52 25.77
N ALA A 8 -3.20 -12.33 25.16
CA ALA A 8 -3.57 -12.15 23.77
C ALA A 8 -2.54 -12.87 22.89
N THR A 9 -2.96 -13.96 22.24
CA THR A 9 -2.18 -14.59 21.18
C THR A 9 -2.02 -13.59 20.04
N PRO A 10 -0.79 -13.31 19.56
CA PRO A 10 -0.61 -12.47 18.38
C PRO A 10 -1.19 -13.23 17.18
N ILE A 11 -2.30 -12.72 16.66
CA ILE A 11 -2.86 -13.17 15.39
C ILE A 11 -1.83 -12.79 14.34
N THR A 12 -1.04 -13.77 13.91
CA THR A 12 -0.06 -13.59 12.85
C THR A 12 -0.84 -13.49 11.54
N ALA A 13 -1.25 -12.27 11.19
CA ALA A 13 -1.81 -12.00 9.87
C ALA A 13 -0.73 -12.28 8.82
N ALA A 14 -1.05 -13.18 7.89
CA ALA A 14 -0.16 -13.54 6.79
C ALA A 14 0.34 -12.26 6.10
N PRO A 15 1.64 -12.18 5.74
CA PRO A 15 2.20 -10.99 5.13
C PRO A 15 1.39 -10.65 3.87
N ILE A 16 0.95 -9.40 3.78
CA ILE A 16 0.29 -8.87 2.59
C ILE A 16 1.38 -8.81 1.52
N ASN A 17 1.50 -9.88 0.74
CA ASN A 17 2.49 -9.94 -0.33
C ASN A 17 2.02 -9.02 -1.46
N LEU A 18 2.56 -7.81 -1.51
CA LEU A 18 2.32 -6.86 -2.60
C LEU A 18 3.11 -7.24 -3.88
N ALA A 19 3.60 -8.47 -3.97
CA ALA A 19 4.21 -8.99 -5.18
C ALA A 19 3.19 -8.97 -6.32
N LEU A 20 3.51 -8.17 -7.34
CA LEU A 20 2.90 -8.32 -8.64
C LEU A 20 3.24 -9.72 -9.16
N GLN A 21 2.30 -10.36 -9.83
CA GLN A 21 2.53 -11.65 -10.50
C GLN A 21 2.25 -11.48 -11.98
N VAL A 22 3.09 -12.12 -12.80
CA VAL A 22 2.84 -12.26 -14.24
C VAL A 22 2.34 -13.67 -14.46
N ASP A 23 1.14 -13.78 -15.00
CA ASP A 23 0.69 -15.06 -15.54
C ASP A 23 1.53 -15.39 -16.79
N ASN A 24 2.34 -16.43 -16.68
CA ASN A 24 3.23 -16.89 -17.75
C ASN A 24 2.58 -17.97 -18.64
N ALA A 25 1.29 -18.25 -18.48
CA ALA A 25 0.58 -19.21 -19.32
C ALA A 25 0.69 -18.88 -20.81
N ALA A 26 0.91 -19.87 -21.66
CA ALA A 26 0.95 -19.69 -23.10
C ALA A 26 -0.44 -19.29 -23.61
N ASN A 27 -0.53 -18.11 -24.24
CA ASN A 27 -1.77 -17.58 -24.81
C ASN A 27 -1.44 -16.79 -26.09
N SER A 28 -2.48 -16.25 -26.75
CA SER A 28 -2.34 -15.44 -27.96
C SER A 28 -1.45 -14.20 -27.82
N PHE A 29 -1.13 -13.79 -26.58
CA PHE A 29 -0.27 -12.64 -26.27
C PHE A 29 1.14 -13.04 -25.82
N SER A 30 1.51 -14.32 -25.91
CA SER A 30 2.87 -14.82 -25.59
C SER A 30 3.96 -14.04 -26.35
N HIS A 31 3.75 -13.76 -27.63
CA HIS A 31 4.68 -12.99 -28.45
C HIS A 31 4.90 -11.56 -27.91
N LEU A 32 3.86 -10.87 -27.41
CA LEU A 32 4.03 -9.52 -26.85
C LEU A 32 4.86 -9.53 -25.57
N ARG A 33 4.66 -10.53 -24.69
CA ARG A 33 5.44 -10.69 -23.46
C ARG A 33 6.92 -10.96 -23.75
N SER A 34 7.21 -11.80 -24.75
CA SER A 34 8.59 -12.06 -25.16
C SER A 34 9.25 -10.86 -25.84
N THR A 35 8.48 -10.09 -26.62
CA THR A 35 9.01 -8.92 -27.34
C THR A 35 9.26 -7.74 -26.42
N TYR A 36 8.44 -7.55 -25.36
CA TYR A 36 8.55 -6.42 -24.44
C TYR A 36 8.70 -6.85 -22.97
N PRO A 37 9.74 -7.62 -22.61
CA PRO A 37 9.87 -8.19 -21.27
C PRO A 37 9.90 -7.10 -20.19
N ASP A 38 10.47 -5.92 -20.47
CA ASP A 38 10.56 -4.77 -19.56
C ASP A 38 9.21 -4.11 -19.25
N VAL A 39 8.18 -4.31 -20.08
CA VAL A 39 6.83 -3.79 -19.85
C VAL A 39 6.06 -4.69 -18.91
N PHE A 40 6.25 -6.00 -19.03
CA PHE A 40 5.52 -7.01 -18.28
C PHE A 40 6.23 -7.46 -17.00
N LYS A 41 7.30 -6.79 -16.54
CA LYS A 41 7.96 -7.16 -15.27
C LYS A 41 6.99 -7.00 -14.09
N PRO A 42 6.90 -7.98 -13.16
CA PRO A 42 6.12 -7.86 -11.93
C PRO A 42 6.84 -6.98 -10.89
N LYS A 43 7.30 -5.81 -11.31
CA LYS A 43 8.02 -4.86 -10.46
C LYS A 43 7.51 -3.47 -10.77
N LEU A 44 7.48 -2.61 -9.77
CA LEU A 44 7.23 -1.20 -10.00
C LEU A 44 8.33 -0.66 -10.93
N ARG A 45 7.90 0.02 -12.01
CA ARG A 45 8.82 0.51 -13.05
C ARG A 45 9.67 1.67 -12.56
N GLN A 46 9.10 2.53 -11.72
CA GLN A 46 9.86 3.54 -11.01
C GLN A 46 10.43 2.92 -9.74
N GLN A 47 11.76 2.95 -9.65
CA GLN A 47 12.41 2.70 -8.38
C GLN A 47 12.18 3.92 -7.49
N PRO A 48 11.73 3.71 -6.25
CA PRO A 48 11.71 4.76 -5.27
C PRO A 48 13.05 5.48 -5.16
N GLN A 49 13.01 6.78 -4.87
CA GLN A 49 14.19 7.65 -4.77
C GLN A 49 14.98 7.86 -6.08
N GLN A 50 14.66 7.16 -7.18
CA GLN A 50 15.23 7.49 -8.48
C GLN A 50 14.43 8.62 -9.16
N PRO A 51 15.11 9.61 -9.77
CA PRO A 51 14.44 10.66 -10.50
C PRO A 51 13.64 10.08 -11.66
N ALA A 52 12.50 10.70 -11.98
CA ALA A 52 11.70 10.28 -13.12
C ALA A 52 12.54 10.31 -14.40
N LYS A 53 12.54 9.24 -15.19
CA LYS A 53 13.36 9.08 -16.40
C LYS A 53 13.28 10.30 -17.35
N HIS A 54 12.10 10.89 -17.48
CA HIS A 54 11.84 12.02 -18.38
C HIS A 54 11.76 13.37 -17.65
N GLY A 55 12.10 13.42 -16.35
CA GLY A 55 12.06 14.65 -15.54
C GLY A 55 10.67 15.20 -15.26
N ILE A 56 9.60 14.45 -15.57
CA ILE A 56 8.21 14.87 -15.33
C ILE A 56 7.75 14.35 -13.97
N TYR A 57 7.27 15.27 -13.13
CA TYR A 57 6.75 14.98 -11.80
C TYR A 57 5.29 15.43 -11.69
N HIS A 58 4.51 14.69 -10.91
CA HIS A 58 3.17 15.15 -10.51
C HIS A 58 3.31 16.29 -9.50
N CYS A 59 2.68 17.43 -9.77
CA CYS A 59 2.65 18.57 -8.88
C CYS A 59 1.20 18.92 -8.57
N ILE A 60 0.87 18.96 -7.27
CA ILE A 60 -0.43 19.40 -6.78
C ILE A 60 -0.32 20.90 -6.49
N LYS A 61 -0.97 21.72 -7.31
CA LYS A 61 -1.07 23.16 -7.07
C LYS A 61 -2.15 23.42 -6.03
N THR A 62 -1.77 23.94 -4.87
CA THR A 62 -2.70 24.27 -3.79
C THR A 62 -2.92 25.78 -3.69
N SER A 63 -4.15 26.20 -3.36
CA SER A 63 -4.49 27.58 -3.01
C SER A 63 -5.15 27.62 -1.64
N GLY A 64 -4.80 28.61 -0.80
CA GLY A 64 -5.32 28.73 0.55
C GLY A 64 -4.53 27.92 1.60
N PRO A 65 -5.00 27.90 2.86
CA PRO A 65 -4.30 27.24 3.96
C PRO A 65 -4.40 25.70 3.88
N PRO A 66 -3.50 24.97 4.57
CA PRO A 66 -3.58 23.52 4.68
C PRO A 66 -4.87 23.03 5.32
N VAL A 67 -5.34 21.86 4.87
CA VAL A 67 -6.50 21.17 5.44
C VAL A 67 -6.06 19.89 6.15
N PHE A 68 -6.59 19.69 7.36
CA PHE A 68 -6.25 18.57 8.22
C PHE A 68 -7.52 17.93 8.79
N SER A 69 -7.52 16.60 8.83
CA SER A 69 -8.49 15.81 9.54
C SER A 69 -7.81 14.90 10.57
N LYS A 70 -8.47 14.69 11.71
CA LYS A 70 -8.01 13.75 12.73
C LYS A 70 -8.10 12.31 12.21
N PHE A 71 -7.19 11.46 12.66
CA PHE A 71 -7.27 10.03 12.37
C PHE A 71 -8.59 9.43 12.87
N ARG A 72 -9.13 8.47 12.10
CA ARG A 72 -10.32 7.70 12.50
C ARG A 72 -9.88 6.44 13.23
N ARG A 73 -10.63 6.03 14.26
CA ARG A 73 -10.37 4.77 14.97
C ARG A 73 -10.68 3.59 14.06
N LEU A 74 -9.76 2.63 13.99
CA LEU A 74 -9.94 1.37 13.27
C LEU A 74 -10.22 0.25 14.28
N ALA A 75 -10.99 -0.77 13.84
CA ALA A 75 -11.11 -2.00 14.58
C ALA A 75 -9.76 -2.76 14.58
N PRO A 76 -9.49 -3.63 15.58
CA PRO A 76 -8.17 -4.25 15.73
C PRO A 76 -7.68 -5.02 14.50
N ASP A 77 -8.58 -5.77 13.84
CA ASP A 77 -8.32 -6.49 12.59
C ASP A 77 -7.89 -5.55 11.45
N LYS A 78 -8.59 -4.43 11.29
CA LYS A 78 -8.31 -3.41 10.28
C LYS A 78 -7.03 -2.64 10.58
N LEU A 79 -6.73 -2.41 11.86
CA LEU A 79 -5.52 -1.73 12.30
C LEU A 79 -4.28 -2.56 11.95
N VAL A 80 -4.28 -3.86 12.25
CA VAL A 80 -3.18 -4.78 11.91
C VAL A 80 -2.90 -4.76 10.40
N VAL A 81 -3.94 -4.84 9.57
CA VAL A 81 -3.79 -4.76 8.11
C VAL A 81 -3.22 -3.41 7.66
N ALA A 82 -3.69 -2.31 8.25
CA ALA A 82 -3.19 -0.98 7.93
C ALA A 82 -1.69 -0.86 8.26
N GLU A 83 -1.28 -1.24 9.46
CA GLU A 83 0.12 -1.20 9.91
C GLU A 83 1.03 -2.05 9.02
N GLN A 84 0.63 -3.28 8.72
CA GLN A 84 1.38 -4.16 7.83
C GLN A 84 1.52 -3.58 6.41
N THR A 85 0.44 -3.01 5.87
CA THR A 85 0.47 -2.42 4.53
C THR A 85 1.41 -1.23 4.49
N PHE A 86 1.31 -0.29 5.43
CA PHE A 86 2.18 0.87 5.46
C PHE A 86 3.64 0.52 5.77
N ALA A 87 3.90 -0.48 6.61
CA ALA A 87 5.26 -0.99 6.82
C ALA A 87 5.88 -1.54 5.52
N GLU A 88 5.09 -2.26 4.72
CA GLU A 88 5.54 -2.75 3.42
C GLU A 88 5.75 -1.62 2.41
N LEU A 89 4.86 -0.63 2.37
CA LEU A 89 5.01 0.54 1.49
C LEU A 89 6.23 1.40 1.86
N GLU A 90 6.53 1.53 3.16
CA GLU A 90 7.76 2.17 3.65
C GLU A 90 8.99 1.35 3.28
N ARG A 91 8.96 0.01 3.44
CA ARG A 91 10.06 -0.89 3.04
C ARG A 91 10.33 -0.84 1.53
N LEU A 92 9.28 -0.63 0.74
CA LEU A 92 9.34 -0.45 -0.70
C LEU A 92 9.60 1.02 -1.07
N ASP A 93 9.88 1.92 -0.13
CA ASP A 93 10.13 3.36 -0.34
C ASP A 93 9.01 4.10 -1.14
N ILE A 94 7.81 3.52 -1.22
CA ILE A 94 6.65 4.12 -1.91
C ILE A 94 6.08 5.29 -1.10
N CYS A 95 6.09 5.16 0.23
CA CYS A 95 5.69 6.20 1.15
C CYS A 95 6.76 6.43 2.22
N LEU A 96 6.74 7.62 2.82
CA LEU A 96 7.64 8.02 3.88
C LEU A 96 6.87 8.70 5.01
N LYS A 97 7.39 8.61 6.24
CA LYS A 97 6.85 9.36 7.37
C LYS A 97 7.12 10.85 7.18
N ALA A 98 6.07 11.65 7.19
CA ALA A 98 6.16 13.09 7.00
C ALA A 98 5.54 13.84 8.18
N SER A 99 6.13 14.98 8.53
CA SER A 99 5.47 16.00 9.36
C SER A 99 4.83 17.01 8.42
N SER A 100 3.53 16.87 8.18
CA SER A 100 2.77 17.65 7.20
C SER A 100 1.60 18.37 7.86
N PRO A 101 1.32 19.64 7.53
CA PRO A 101 0.11 20.32 7.96
C PRO A 101 -1.14 19.86 7.18
N TRP A 102 -0.96 19.08 6.10
CA TRP A 102 -2.05 18.39 5.39
C TRP A 102 -2.17 16.94 5.87
N ALA A 103 -3.39 16.50 6.19
CA ALA A 103 -3.69 15.08 6.39
C ALA A 103 -5.16 14.74 6.10
N SER A 104 -5.37 13.64 5.38
CA SER A 104 -6.67 12.98 5.22
C SER A 104 -6.74 11.75 6.14
N PRO A 105 -7.93 11.40 6.66
CA PRO A 105 -8.09 10.21 7.47
C PRO A 105 -7.97 8.93 6.62
N LEU A 106 -7.58 7.83 7.27
CA LEU A 106 -7.52 6.51 6.64
C LEU A 106 -8.84 5.74 6.84
N HIS A 107 -9.29 5.06 5.79
CA HIS A 107 -10.36 4.09 5.85
C HIS A 107 -9.89 2.72 5.33
N ILE A 108 -10.46 1.62 5.85
CA ILE A 108 -10.15 0.25 5.45
C ILE A 108 -11.40 -0.40 4.89
N VAL A 109 -11.34 -0.74 3.60
CA VAL A 109 -12.45 -1.29 2.81
C VAL A 109 -12.23 -2.77 2.56
N THR A 110 -13.29 -3.57 2.71
CA THR A 110 -13.32 -4.97 2.28
C THR A 110 -13.66 -5.04 0.79
N LYS A 111 -12.80 -5.67 0.00
CA LYS A 111 -13.03 -5.95 -1.43
C LYS A 111 -13.92 -7.18 -1.60
N LYS A 112 -14.40 -7.40 -2.84
CA LYS A 112 -15.27 -8.55 -3.18
C LYS A 112 -14.61 -9.91 -2.92
N ASP A 113 -13.28 -9.97 -3.00
CA ASP A 113 -12.46 -11.15 -2.72
C ASP A 113 -12.21 -11.37 -1.21
N GLY A 114 -12.82 -10.55 -0.34
CA GLY A 114 -12.63 -10.59 1.11
C GLY A 114 -11.36 -9.88 1.59
N THR A 115 -10.50 -9.38 0.70
CA THR A 115 -9.27 -8.69 1.10
C THR A 115 -9.57 -7.31 1.68
N LEU A 116 -8.87 -6.95 2.77
CA LEU A 116 -8.93 -5.63 3.37
C LEU A 116 -7.88 -4.72 2.72
N ARG A 117 -8.26 -3.50 2.32
CA ARG A 117 -7.34 -2.53 1.71
C ARG A 117 -7.43 -1.14 2.33
N PRO A 118 -6.29 -0.49 2.63
CA PRO A 118 -6.26 0.91 3.00
C PRO A 118 -6.68 1.81 1.85
N CYS A 119 -7.46 2.84 2.16
CA CYS A 119 -7.92 3.88 1.25
C CYS A 119 -7.87 5.23 1.98
N GLY A 120 -7.28 6.24 1.33
CA GLY A 120 -7.46 7.63 1.77
C GLY A 120 -8.89 8.11 1.48
N ASP A 121 -9.40 8.97 2.35
CA ASP A 121 -10.66 9.73 2.17
C ASP A 121 -10.42 10.93 1.23
#